data_AF-A0A7S0QER7-F1
#
_entry.id   AF-A0A7S0QER7-F1
#
_cell.length_a   1.000
_cell.length_b   1.000
_cell.length_c   1.000
_cell.angle_alpha   90.00
_cell.angle_beta   90.00
_cell.angle_gamma   90.00
#
_symmetry.space_group_name_H-M   'P 1'
#
loop_
_entity.id
_entity.type
_entity.pdbx_description
1 polymer ?
#
loop_
_entity_poly.entity_id
_entity_poly.type
_entity_poly.pdbx_seq_one_letter_code
_entity_poly.pdbx_strand_id
1 'polypeptide(L)'
;RYTASISFQESIVAQLCCNTELRSKLFTAILESSGTDPANLEIDLPCSSYEECINLEYKRRTFMEIGVEIHIVVSDAKKITGSFANNVSGSLLSIANISSNVSAFSLSNPEFLGWVYGELDKTTGYFPLIGCPLGFILVNETIKSQECVKCKEKTYSINPFDGCQGPKQFLCTNFGRSCNQCPLGAVCDGGSSFVPRLEGSIWIEQYDTESNKTLMILISCPAGFQLMNTTTEDVVIVSSNGSSLNFSMTASKLSKFSHENQQCSACPDKTYIIDPNRDVCQSCPKGALCLSGKFSPLNGSSWDIEEDARDGTRRWRIVECPQGYLYYRDEEFANQDNCEPCEKGTYLLQQTSYNSRFSCLPCPVGGICPGKNIVLSKENYWLRDKRQQRAISENRSALRAEIFRCSPKTCQGENKCNNN
;
A
#
# COMPACT_ATOMS: atom_id res chain seq x y z
N ARG A 1 5.06 45.80 19.24
CA ARG A 1 4.59 44.40 19.31
C ARG A 1 5.69 43.51 18.76
N TYR A 2 6.17 42.58 19.57
CA TYR A 2 7.07 41.52 19.12
C TYR A 2 6.27 40.23 19.09
N THR A 3 6.31 39.52 17.97
CA THR A 3 5.69 38.21 17.83
C THR A 3 6.80 37.17 17.87
N ALA A 4 6.74 36.26 18.84
CA ALA A 4 7.62 35.09 18.90
C ALA A 4 6.80 33.85 18.54
N SER A 5 7.20 33.15 17.49
CA SER A 5 6.63 31.85 17.16
C SER A 5 7.41 30.75 17.87
N ILE A 6 6.72 29.88 18.61
CA ILE A 6 7.30 28.66 19.17
C ILE A 6 6.52 27.49 18.57
N SER A 7 7.23 26.60 17.87
CA SER A 7 6.62 25.37 17.34
C SER A 7 6.75 24.26 18.37
N PHE A 8 5.65 23.53 18.58
CA PHE A 8 5.58 22.39 19.48
C PHE A 8 5.22 21.14 18.70
N GLN A 9 5.59 19.98 19.23
CA GLN A 9 5.03 18.71 18.76
C GLN A 9 3.53 18.64 19.09
N GLU A 10 2.72 18.09 18.18
CA GLU A 10 1.25 18.00 18.33
C GLU A 10 0.81 17.35 19.64
N SER A 11 1.57 16.35 20.11
CA SER A 11 1.32 15.67 21.38
C SER A 11 1.33 16.63 22.57
N ILE A 12 2.21 17.63 22.56
CA ILE A 12 2.33 18.65 23.59
C ILE A 12 1.20 19.69 23.44
N VAL A 13 0.87 20.08 22.21
CA VAL A 13 -0.25 21.00 21.94
C VAL A 13 -1.57 20.42 22.44
N ALA A 14 -1.87 19.16 22.12
CA ALA A 14 -3.07 18.48 22.60
C ALA A 14 -3.12 18.40 24.14
N GLN A 15 -1.99 18.12 24.79
CA GLN A 15 -1.91 18.12 26.26
C GLN A 15 -2.13 19.51 26.86
N LEU A 16 -1.55 20.56 26.28
CA LEU A 16 -1.73 21.94 26.72
C LEU A 16 -3.17 22.44 26.50
N CYS A 17 -3.83 21.97 25.44
CA CYS A 17 -5.23 22.26 25.18
C CYS A 17 -6.14 21.62 26.24
N CYS A 18 -5.90 20.34 26.58
CA CYS A 18 -6.87 19.56 27.36
C CYS A 18 -6.55 19.49 28.86
N ASN A 19 -5.40 20.01 29.29
CA ASN A 19 -4.99 20.05 30.70
C ASN A 19 -4.79 21.51 31.16
N THR A 20 -5.80 22.04 31.85
CA THR A 20 -5.84 23.41 32.36
C THR A 20 -4.74 23.70 33.38
N GLU A 21 -4.28 22.70 34.13
CA GLU A 21 -3.17 22.83 35.09
C GLU A 21 -1.83 23.00 34.37
N LEU A 22 -1.59 22.21 33.32
CA LEU A 22 -0.40 22.31 32.48
C LEU A 22 -0.36 23.64 31.72
N ARG A 23 -1.50 24.09 31.21
CA ARG A 23 -1.65 25.42 30.59
C ARG A 23 -1.32 26.54 31.57
N SER A 24 -1.83 26.46 32.80
CA SER A 24 -1.54 27.43 33.87
C SER A 24 -0.06 27.46 34.24
N LYS A 25 0.58 26.29 34.34
CA LYS A 25 2.03 26.17 34.59
C LYS A 25 2.88 26.75 33.46
N LEU A 26 2.51 26.50 32.20
CA LEU A 26 3.18 27.09 31.05
C LEU A 26 3.03 28.62 31.05
N PHE A 27 1.83 29.12 31.32
CA PHE A 27 1.55 30.56 31.40
C PHE A 27 2.40 31.24 32.48
N THR A 28 2.48 30.62 33.66
CA THR A 28 3.30 31.11 34.79
C THR A 28 4.79 31.12 34.43
N ALA A 29 5.30 30.06 33.81
CA ALA A 29 6.70 29.97 33.39
C ALA A 29 7.06 31.01 32.31
N ILE A 30 6.13 31.33 31.40
CA ILE A 30 6.34 32.38 30.40
C ILE A 30 6.39 33.75 31.08
N LEU A 31 5.48 34.05 32.00
CA LEU A 31 5.45 35.32 32.72
C LEU A 31 6.71 35.54 33.56
N GLU A 32 7.17 34.52 34.27
CA GLU A 32 8.38 34.57 35.10
C GLU A 32 9.64 34.80 34.25
N SER A 33 9.68 34.26 33.03
CA SER A 33 10.84 34.36 32.14
C SER A 33 10.87 35.61 31.27
N SER A 34 9.71 36.16 30.91
CA SER A 34 9.61 37.39 30.10
C SER A 34 9.68 38.67 30.94
N GLY A 35 9.36 38.59 32.23
CA GLY A 35 9.23 39.75 33.11
C GLY A 35 8.13 40.73 32.67
N THR A 36 7.19 40.27 31.83
CA THR A 36 6.08 41.10 31.32
C THR A 36 4.86 41.03 32.23
N ASP A 37 4.16 42.15 32.33
CA ASP A 37 2.87 42.23 33.01
C ASP A 37 1.87 41.24 32.37
N PRO A 38 1.17 40.39 33.17
CA PRO A 38 0.17 39.44 32.66
C PRO A 38 -0.89 40.05 31.77
N ALA A 39 -1.23 41.33 31.97
CA ALA A 39 -2.23 42.04 31.17
C ALA A 39 -1.82 42.24 29.69
N ASN A 40 -0.54 42.03 29.35
CA ASN A 40 0.02 42.32 28.02
C ASN A 40 0.48 41.05 27.25
N LEU A 41 0.21 39.85 27.78
CA LEU A 41 0.56 38.58 27.18
C LEU A 41 -0.69 37.90 26.58
N GLU A 42 -0.68 37.71 25.26
CA GLU A 42 -1.72 36.96 24.55
C GLU A 42 -1.11 35.67 23.98
N ILE A 43 -1.64 34.52 24.42
CA ILE A 43 -1.26 33.20 23.91
C ILE A 43 -2.45 32.63 23.16
N ASP A 44 -2.30 32.58 21.84
CA ASP A 44 -3.32 32.01 20.97
C ASP A 44 -3.03 30.51 20.79
N LEU A 45 -3.86 29.67 21.41
CA LEU A 45 -3.79 28.23 21.21
C LEU A 45 -4.82 27.82 20.14
N PRO A 46 -4.51 26.87 19.25
CA PRO A 46 -5.38 26.45 18.14
C PRO A 46 -6.64 25.69 18.58
N CYS A 47 -6.98 25.73 19.86
CA CYS A 47 -8.05 24.99 20.52
C CYS A 47 -8.79 25.97 21.44
N SER A 48 -9.86 26.54 20.90
CA SER A 48 -10.73 27.50 21.60
C SER A 48 -11.81 26.81 22.42
N SER A 49 -12.08 25.52 22.15
CA SER A 49 -13.14 24.75 22.80
C SER A 49 -12.72 23.33 23.19
N TYR A 50 -13.47 22.74 24.14
CA TYR A 50 -13.28 21.36 24.60
C TYR A 50 -13.53 20.32 23.48
N GLU A 51 -14.44 20.60 22.53
CA GLU A 51 -14.69 19.76 21.35
C GLU A 51 -13.50 19.74 20.38
N GLU A 52 -12.82 20.88 20.16
CA GLU A 52 -11.58 20.94 19.37
C GLU A 52 -10.46 20.12 20.02
N CYS A 53 -10.46 20.06 21.36
CA CYS A 53 -9.53 19.27 22.16
C CYS A 53 -9.68 17.76 21.91
N ILE A 54 -10.93 17.26 21.94
CA ILE A 54 -11.25 15.85 21.68
C ILE A 54 -10.89 15.49 20.23
N ASN A 55 -11.19 16.37 19.27
CA ASN A 55 -10.85 16.16 17.87
C ASN A 55 -9.33 16.11 17.61
N LEU A 56 -8.53 16.88 18.34
CA LEU A 56 -7.06 16.84 18.26
C LEU A 56 -6.47 15.56 18.90
N GLU A 57 -7.01 15.10 20.04
CA GLU A 57 -6.63 13.80 20.63
C GLU A 57 -6.99 12.62 19.71
N TYR A 58 -8.13 12.71 19.02
CA TYR A 58 -8.56 11.71 18.04
C TYR A 58 -7.65 11.70 16.79
N LYS A 59 -7.29 12.88 16.26
CA LYS A 59 -6.32 13.03 15.15
C LYS A 59 -4.92 12.53 15.52
N ARG A 60 -4.45 12.78 16.76
CA ARG A 60 -3.16 12.25 17.26
C ARG A 60 -3.04 10.74 17.13
N ARG A 61 -4.16 10.00 17.22
CA ARG A 61 -4.16 8.53 17.22
C ARG A 61 -4.27 7.92 15.82
N THR A 62 -4.44 8.72 14.76
CA THR A 62 -4.77 8.25 13.41
C THR A 62 -3.72 8.56 12.31
N PHE A 63 -2.51 9.00 12.67
CA PHE A 63 -1.34 9.24 11.78
C PHE A 63 -1.52 10.29 10.65
N MET A 64 -0.93 11.48 10.86
CA MET A 64 -0.22 12.31 9.87
C MET A 64 0.59 13.37 10.65
N GLU A 65 1.88 13.59 10.35
CA GLU A 65 2.65 14.72 10.89
C GLU A 65 2.19 16.02 10.24
N ILE A 66 1.59 16.93 11.01
CA ILE A 66 1.38 18.32 10.61
C ILE A 66 2.08 19.22 11.64
N GLY A 67 2.95 20.12 11.17
CA GLY A 67 3.59 21.09 12.04
C GLY A 67 2.60 22.16 12.49
N VAL A 68 2.46 22.37 13.79
CA VAL A 68 1.62 23.45 14.35
C VAL A 68 2.54 24.55 14.90
N GLU A 69 2.27 25.79 14.49
CA GLU A 69 3.01 26.99 14.89
C GLU A 69 2.16 27.80 15.89
N ILE A 70 2.69 28.08 17.09
CA ILE A 70 2.01 28.89 18.10
C ILE A 70 2.60 30.29 18.09
N HIS A 71 1.77 31.30 17.88
CA HIS A 71 2.17 32.70 17.89
C HIS A 71 1.96 33.32 19.28
N ILE A 72 3.03 33.84 19.88
CA ILE A 72 2.98 34.59 21.13
C ILE A 72 3.20 36.07 20.81
N VAL A 73 2.21 36.91 21.12
CA VAL A 73 2.27 38.35 20.88
C VAL A 73 2.55 39.07 22.19
N VAL A 74 3.66 39.83 22.24
CA VAL A 74 4.04 40.64 23.40
C VAL A 74 3.98 42.12 23.06
N SER A 75 3.19 42.87 23.84
CA SER A 75 3.10 44.33 23.76
C SER A 75 4.02 44.95 24.83
N ASP A 76 5.00 45.76 24.38
CA ASP A 76 5.97 46.51 25.21
C ASP A 76 6.98 45.71 26.05
N ALA A 77 7.95 45.08 25.38
CA ALA A 77 9.11 44.48 26.04
C ALA A 77 10.38 45.36 25.91
N LYS A 78 10.80 45.98 27.02
CA LYS A 78 12.16 46.54 27.14
C LYS A 78 13.15 45.37 27.34
N LYS A 79 13.94 45.08 26.30
CA LYS A 79 15.02 44.06 26.24
C LYS A 79 14.59 42.60 26.46
N ILE A 80 14.12 41.97 25.38
CA ILE A 80 14.22 40.50 25.24
C ILE A 80 15.62 40.21 24.67
N THR A 81 16.57 39.83 25.54
CA THR A 81 17.87 39.27 25.12
C THR A 81 17.76 37.74 25.02
N GLY A 82 18.66 37.09 24.25
CA GLY A 82 18.66 35.64 23.96
C GLY A 82 18.61 34.65 25.13
N SER A 83 18.55 35.13 26.38
CA SER A 83 18.23 34.34 27.57
C SER A 83 16.77 33.86 27.63
N PHE A 84 15.83 34.52 26.95
CA PHE A 84 14.40 34.14 26.99
C PHE A 84 14.15 32.77 26.34
N ALA A 85 14.71 32.52 25.15
CA ALA A 85 14.59 31.23 24.46
C ALA A 85 15.18 30.08 25.29
N ASN A 86 16.34 30.30 25.92
CA ASN A 86 17.01 29.27 26.74
C ASN A 86 16.26 28.97 28.05
N ASN A 87 15.65 29.97 28.69
CA ASN A 87 14.88 29.76 29.92
C ASN A 87 13.52 29.09 29.66
N VAL A 88 12.89 29.40 28.53
CA VAL A 88 11.66 28.73 28.09
C VAL A 88 11.95 27.27 27.71
N SER A 89 13.04 26.99 26.99
CA SER A 89 13.47 25.60 26.71
C SER A 89 13.82 24.81 27.98
N GLY A 90 14.47 25.43 28.98
CA GLY A 90 14.79 24.79 30.26
C GLY A 90 13.54 24.47 31.10
N SER A 91 12.57 25.38 31.13
CA SER A 91 11.28 25.15 31.80
C SER A 91 10.43 24.10 31.07
N LEU A 92 10.49 24.03 29.75
CA LEU A 92 9.82 23.00 28.94
C LEU A 92 10.41 21.60 29.15
N LEU A 93 11.72 21.47 29.35
CA LEU A 93 12.34 20.20 29.74
C LEU A 93 11.89 19.75 31.14
N SER A 94 11.61 20.69 32.04
CA SER A 94 11.02 20.36 33.35
C SER A 94 9.56 19.87 33.23
N ILE A 95 8.79 20.42 32.29
CA ILE A 95 7.41 19.99 31.99
C ILE A 95 7.40 18.60 31.31
N ALA A 96 8.35 18.33 30.41
CA ALA A 96 8.54 17.00 29.81
C ALA A 96 8.97 15.94 30.86
N ASN A 97 9.70 16.35 31.91
CA ASN A 97 9.99 15.48 33.06
C ASN A 97 8.83 15.35 34.06
N ILE A 98 7.84 16.23 34.02
CA ILE A 98 6.59 16.05 34.76
C ILE A 98 5.70 15.04 34.02
N SER A 99 5.70 15.00 32.68
CA SER A 99 4.92 14.00 31.93
C SER A 99 5.39 12.55 32.14
N SER A 100 6.65 12.33 32.53
CA SER A 100 7.15 11.01 32.94
C SER A 100 6.84 10.65 34.40
N ASN A 101 6.47 11.63 35.24
CA ASN A 101 6.19 11.45 36.66
C ASN A 101 4.70 11.62 37.05
N VAL A 102 3.81 12.02 36.14
CA VAL A 102 2.36 11.81 36.30
C VAL A 102 2.06 10.34 36.03
N SER A 103 2.51 9.50 36.97
CA SER A 103 1.96 8.17 37.14
C SER A 103 0.54 8.34 37.67
N ALA A 104 -0.41 7.88 36.87
CA ALA A 104 -1.79 7.52 37.21
C ALA A 104 -2.38 8.20 38.45
N PHE A 105 -3.30 9.14 38.24
CA PHE A 105 -4.43 9.25 39.15
C PHE A 105 -5.15 7.90 39.10
N SER A 106 -4.86 7.04 40.07
CA SER A 106 -5.51 5.74 40.23
C SER A 106 -6.96 6.01 40.65
N LEU A 107 -7.84 6.16 39.67
CA LEU A 107 -9.19 5.65 39.83
C LEU A 107 -9.03 4.16 40.08
N SER A 108 -9.48 3.70 41.24
CA SER A 108 -9.26 2.37 41.81
C SER A 108 -9.91 1.22 41.02
N ASN A 109 -10.25 1.44 39.75
CA ASN A 109 -10.76 0.41 38.87
C ASN A 109 -10.25 0.61 37.42
N PRO A 110 -9.24 -0.16 36.97
CA PRO A 110 -8.65 -0.02 35.63
C PRO A 110 -9.63 -0.35 34.48
N GLU A 111 -10.81 -0.89 34.79
CA GLU A 111 -11.83 -1.28 33.82
C GLU A 111 -12.56 -0.10 33.14
N PHE A 112 -12.46 1.12 33.70
CA PHE A 112 -13.20 2.30 33.20
C PHE A 112 -12.34 3.32 32.42
N LEU A 113 -11.08 3.01 32.15
CA LEU A 113 -10.20 3.87 31.35
C LEU A 113 -10.75 3.98 29.91
N GLY A 114 -11.29 5.15 29.55
CA GLY A 114 -11.74 5.48 28.18
C GLY A 114 -13.24 5.59 27.97
N TRP A 115 -14.05 5.51 29.04
CA TRP A 115 -15.50 5.75 28.94
C TRP A 115 -15.75 7.25 28.79
N VAL A 116 -16.63 7.63 27.85
CA VAL A 116 -16.96 9.03 27.58
C VAL A 116 -18.41 9.28 27.96
N TYR A 117 -18.63 10.14 28.96
CA TYR A 117 -19.95 10.56 29.40
C TYR A 117 -20.29 11.94 28.81
N GLY A 118 -21.54 12.12 28.40
CA GLY A 118 -22.09 13.39 27.93
C GLY A 118 -22.54 14.27 29.09
N GLU A 119 -23.20 15.38 28.77
CA GLU A 119 -23.73 16.30 29.78
C GLU A 119 -24.84 15.66 30.63
N LEU A 120 -24.99 16.14 31.87
CA LEU A 120 -26.06 15.72 32.77
C LEU A 120 -27.43 15.97 32.12
N ASP A 121 -28.17 14.90 31.86
CA ASP A 121 -29.55 15.02 31.43
C ASP A 121 -30.39 15.51 32.61
N LYS A 122 -30.82 16.77 32.56
CA LYS A 122 -31.60 17.43 33.62
C LYS A 122 -32.95 16.76 33.88
N THR A 123 -33.48 16.01 32.93
CA THR A 123 -34.77 15.32 33.09
C THR A 123 -34.63 14.03 33.87
N THR A 124 -33.52 13.32 33.70
CA THR A 124 -33.32 11.99 34.28
C THR A 124 -32.35 12.01 35.45
N GLY A 125 -31.49 13.03 35.54
CA GLY A 125 -30.48 13.18 36.58
C GLY A 125 -29.24 12.29 36.37
N TYR A 126 -29.04 11.76 35.16
CA TYR A 126 -27.92 10.87 34.83
C TYR A 126 -27.02 11.46 33.74
N PHE A 127 -25.74 11.11 33.77
CA PHE A 127 -24.81 11.37 32.68
C PHE A 127 -24.90 10.23 31.65
N PRO A 128 -25.35 10.48 30.41
CA PRO A 128 -25.40 9.44 29.39
C PRO A 128 -23.99 9.05 28.97
N LEU A 129 -23.74 7.76 28.83
CA LEU A 129 -22.54 7.21 28.23
C LEU A 129 -22.65 7.42 26.71
N ILE A 130 -21.84 8.33 26.18
CA ILE A 130 -21.84 8.76 24.77
C ILE A 130 -20.63 8.22 24.00
N GLY A 131 -19.86 7.32 24.61
CA GLY A 131 -18.72 6.71 23.94
C GLY A 131 -18.10 5.62 24.78
N CYS A 132 -17.63 4.59 24.08
CA CYS A 132 -16.85 3.51 24.65
C CYS A 132 -15.47 3.49 23.98
N PRO A 133 -14.45 2.98 24.68
CA PRO A 133 -13.13 2.77 24.07
C PRO A 133 -13.23 1.78 22.91
N LEU A 134 -12.24 1.81 22.00
CA LEU A 134 -12.15 0.87 20.89
C LEU A 134 -12.25 -0.58 21.39
N GLY A 135 -13.06 -1.39 20.70
CA GLY A 135 -13.31 -2.76 21.09
C GLY A 135 -14.40 -3.01 22.09
N PHE A 136 -15.16 -1.99 22.43
CA PHE A 136 -16.31 -2.09 23.30
C PHE A 136 -17.55 -1.59 22.56
N ILE A 137 -18.69 -2.22 22.82
CA ILE A 137 -19.99 -1.77 22.35
C ILE A 137 -20.77 -1.13 23.50
N LEU A 138 -21.49 -0.04 23.21
CA LEU A 138 -22.28 0.69 24.21
C LEU A 138 -23.60 -0.01 24.51
N VAL A 139 -23.75 -0.78 25.58
CA VAL A 139 -25.06 -1.34 25.95
C VAL A 139 -25.79 -0.36 26.87
N ASN A 140 -26.97 0.09 26.45
CA ASN A 140 -27.82 1.01 27.19
C ASN A 140 -29.29 0.58 27.05
N GLU A 141 -29.69 -0.38 27.86
CA GLU A 141 -31.08 -0.87 27.93
C GLU A 141 -31.99 0.14 28.64
N THR A 142 -31.46 0.80 29.67
CA THR A 142 -32.11 1.87 30.42
C THR A 142 -31.08 2.91 30.78
N ILE A 143 -31.51 4.16 31.01
CA ILE A 143 -30.65 5.27 31.42
C ILE A 143 -29.82 4.95 32.69
N LYS A 144 -30.22 3.97 33.49
CA LYS A 144 -29.51 3.51 34.69
C LYS A 144 -28.57 2.33 34.46
N SER A 145 -28.64 1.66 33.31
CA SER A 145 -27.91 0.44 32.96
C SER A 145 -27.09 0.66 31.69
N GLN A 146 -26.18 1.64 31.75
CA GLN A 146 -25.28 1.99 30.66
C GLN A 146 -23.91 1.38 30.95
N GLU A 147 -23.41 0.55 30.04
CA GLU A 147 -22.10 -0.08 30.17
C GLU A 147 -21.41 -0.22 28.81
N CYS A 148 -20.08 -0.18 28.83
CA CYS A 148 -19.29 -0.59 27.68
C CYS A 148 -18.99 -2.08 27.81
N VAL A 149 -19.53 -2.89 26.89
CA VAL A 149 -19.29 -4.34 26.88
C VAL A 149 -18.13 -4.65 25.95
N LYS A 150 -17.08 -5.29 26.47
CA LYS A 150 -15.91 -5.70 25.68
C LYS A 150 -16.30 -6.75 24.65
N CYS A 151 -15.81 -6.60 23.43
CA CYS A 151 -15.93 -7.65 22.42
C CYS A 151 -15.17 -8.92 22.82
N LYS A 152 -15.75 -10.08 22.51
CA LYS A 152 -15.11 -11.38 22.76
C LYS A 152 -13.94 -11.60 21.79
N GLU A 153 -13.05 -12.52 22.12
CA GLU A 153 -11.99 -12.96 21.20
C GLU A 153 -12.55 -13.30 19.81
N LYS A 154 -11.76 -13.02 18.76
CA LYS A 154 -12.16 -13.20 17.35
C LYS A 154 -13.32 -12.31 16.91
N THR A 155 -13.67 -11.29 17.69
CA THR A 155 -14.63 -10.26 17.28
C THR A 155 -14.03 -8.86 17.49
N TYR A 156 -14.57 -7.87 16.79
CA TYR A 156 -14.11 -6.48 16.90
C TYR A 156 -15.27 -5.47 16.85
N SER A 157 -15.03 -4.26 17.34
CA SER A 157 -15.93 -3.11 17.18
C SER A 157 -15.08 -1.84 17.05
N ILE A 158 -15.35 -1.09 15.97
CA ILE A 158 -14.69 0.19 15.69
C ILE A 158 -15.57 1.33 16.19
N ASN A 159 -16.87 1.21 15.91
CA ASN A 159 -17.86 2.16 16.34
C ASN A 159 -18.69 1.56 17.49
N PRO A 160 -18.64 2.14 18.70
CA PRO A 160 -19.35 1.62 19.86
C PRO A 160 -20.88 1.68 19.72
N PHE A 161 -21.38 2.42 18.72
CA PHE A 161 -22.80 2.56 18.39
C PHE A 161 -23.29 1.59 17.30
N ASP A 162 -22.42 0.69 16.80
CA ASP A 162 -22.81 -0.30 15.79
C ASP A 162 -24.02 -1.13 16.26
N GLY A 163 -25.05 -1.22 15.43
CA GLY A 163 -26.30 -1.93 15.73
C GLY A 163 -27.29 -1.18 16.64
N CYS A 164 -27.04 0.07 17.04
CA CYS A 164 -28.05 0.86 17.75
C CYS A 164 -29.15 1.35 16.79
N GLN A 165 -30.43 1.16 17.17
CA GLN A 165 -31.55 1.58 16.34
C GLN A 165 -32.02 3.00 16.69
N GLY A 166 -32.11 3.87 15.69
CA GLY A 166 -32.83 5.15 15.76
C GLY A 166 -31.97 6.40 15.57
N PRO A 167 -32.61 7.54 15.24
CA PRO A 167 -31.94 8.82 14.95
C PRO A 167 -31.34 9.50 16.19
N LYS A 168 -31.60 8.95 17.37
CA LYS A 168 -31.12 9.41 18.66
C LYS A 168 -30.43 8.21 19.32
N GLN A 169 -29.10 8.13 19.17
CA GLN A 169 -28.18 7.05 19.56
C GLN A 169 -28.20 6.65 21.06
N PHE A 170 -29.25 6.98 21.81
CA PHE A 170 -29.34 6.85 23.25
C PHE A 170 -29.90 5.51 23.72
N LEU A 171 -30.56 4.73 22.85
CA LEU A 171 -31.11 3.43 23.20
C LEU A 171 -30.41 2.34 22.40
N CYS A 172 -29.40 1.75 23.02
CA CYS A 172 -28.62 0.65 22.47
C CYS A 172 -28.95 -0.62 23.26
N THR A 173 -30.12 -1.21 22.99
CA THR A 173 -30.55 -2.43 23.69
C THR A 173 -29.65 -3.61 23.32
N ASN A 174 -29.47 -4.55 24.25
CA ASN A 174 -28.60 -5.72 24.05
C ASN A 174 -29.19 -6.75 23.07
N PHE A 175 -30.48 -6.61 22.72
CA PHE A 175 -31.16 -7.50 21.78
C PHE A 175 -30.65 -7.31 20.35
N GLY A 176 -29.77 -8.23 19.92
CA GLY A 176 -29.25 -8.29 18.54
C GLY A 176 -27.93 -7.55 18.32
N ARG A 177 -27.34 -6.94 19.36
CA ARG A 177 -26.04 -6.29 19.25
C ARG A 177 -24.93 -7.31 19.49
N SER A 178 -24.10 -7.46 18.49
CA SER A 178 -22.92 -8.31 18.52
C SER A 178 -21.77 -7.58 17.87
N CYS A 179 -20.57 -7.75 18.43
CA CYS A 179 -19.36 -7.34 17.76
C CYS A 179 -19.23 -8.03 16.39
N ASN A 180 -18.51 -7.38 15.48
CA ASN A 180 -18.26 -7.91 14.15
C ASN A 180 -17.33 -9.13 14.24
N GLN A 181 -17.55 -10.15 13.41
CA GLN A 181 -16.62 -11.28 13.33
C GLN A 181 -15.28 -10.80 12.78
N CYS A 182 -14.17 -11.28 13.31
CA CYS A 182 -12.85 -10.90 12.82
C CYS A 182 -12.62 -11.51 11.42
N PRO A 183 -12.26 -10.71 10.40
CA PRO A 183 -11.92 -11.25 9.09
C PRO A 183 -10.66 -12.12 9.17
N LEU A 184 -10.57 -13.14 8.31
CA LEU A 184 -9.43 -14.07 8.25
C LEU A 184 -8.06 -13.36 8.09
N GLY A 185 -8.05 -12.25 7.35
CA GLY A 185 -6.89 -11.42 7.08
C GLY A 185 -6.47 -10.48 8.20
N ALA A 186 -7.13 -10.53 9.36
CA ALA A 186 -6.81 -9.70 10.51
C ALA A 186 -6.60 -10.53 11.79
N VAL A 187 -6.09 -9.85 12.82
CA VAL A 187 -6.03 -10.33 14.20
C VAL A 187 -6.88 -9.38 15.03
N CYS A 188 -7.84 -9.93 15.76
CA CYS A 188 -8.74 -9.18 16.64
C CYS A 188 -8.66 -9.76 18.06
N ASP A 189 -7.94 -9.08 18.95
CA ASP A 189 -7.76 -9.50 20.34
C ASP A 189 -8.84 -8.92 21.26
N GLY A 190 -10.08 -9.36 21.06
CA GLY A 190 -11.20 -8.99 21.91
C GLY A 190 -11.59 -7.51 21.78
N GLY A 191 -11.80 -7.06 20.53
CA GLY A 191 -12.34 -5.73 20.29
C GLY A 191 -11.34 -4.66 19.90
N SER A 192 -10.31 -4.46 20.73
CA SER A 192 -9.63 -3.16 20.81
C SER A 192 -8.49 -2.98 19.81
N SER A 193 -8.11 -4.03 19.10
CA SER A 193 -7.05 -4.01 18.10
C SER A 193 -7.55 -4.70 16.84
N PHE A 194 -7.88 -3.93 15.81
CA PHE A 194 -7.91 -4.47 14.45
C PHE A 194 -6.49 -4.33 13.92
N VAL A 195 -5.79 -5.46 13.76
CA VAL A 195 -4.43 -5.46 13.19
C VAL A 195 -4.45 -6.31 11.93
N PRO A 196 -4.13 -5.73 10.76
CA PRO A 196 -3.94 -6.52 9.54
C PRO A 196 -2.89 -7.62 9.79
N ARG A 197 -3.22 -8.86 9.40
CA ARG A 197 -2.31 -10.00 9.55
C ARG A 197 -1.12 -9.90 8.58
N LEU A 198 -1.34 -9.27 7.42
CA LEU A 198 -0.32 -9.09 6.38
C LEU A 198 0.07 -7.61 6.29
N GLU A 199 1.36 -7.35 6.49
CA GLU A 199 1.93 -6.02 6.30
C GLU A 199 1.77 -5.55 4.84
N GLY A 200 1.42 -4.28 4.65
CA GLY A 200 1.16 -3.71 3.33
C GLY A 200 -0.23 -4.01 2.75
N SER A 201 -1.09 -4.76 3.45
CA SER A 201 -2.52 -4.82 3.11
C SER A 201 -3.23 -3.53 3.49
N ILE A 202 -4.16 -3.06 2.65
CA ILE A 202 -4.90 -1.82 2.85
C ILE A 202 -6.35 -2.12 3.21
N TRP A 203 -6.78 -1.58 4.34
CA TRP A 203 -8.12 -1.74 4.89
C TRP A 203 -8.78 -0.37 5.07
N ILE A 204 -10.09 -0.31 4.86
CA ILE A 204 -10.89 0.88 5.09
C ILE A 204 -12.08 0.55 6.00
N GLU A 205 -12.56 1.57 6.69
CA GLU A 205 -13.81 1.51 7.44
C GLU A 205 -14.98 1.85 6.51
N GLN A 206 -16.02 1.01 6.50
CA GLN A 206 -17.23 1.28 5.73
C GLN A 206 -18.47 0.96 6.58
N TYR A 207 -19.43 1.88 6.57
CA TYR A 207 -20.72 1.66 7.20
C TYR A 207 -21.60 0.78 6.30
N ASP A 208 -22.00 -0.38 6.81
CA ASP A 208 -22.99 -1.25 6.18
C ASP A 208 -24.39 -0.89 6.67
N THR A 209 -25.20 -0.37 5.75
CA THR A 209 -26.59 0.03 6.02
C THR A 209 -27.51 -1.16 6.29
N GLU A 210 -27.20 -2.35 5.77
CA GLU A 210 -28.05 -3.53 5.95
C GLU A 210 -27.89 -4.12 7.36
N SER A 211 -26.65 -4.27 7.83
CA SER A 211 -26.37 -4.72 9.19
C SER A 211 -26.38 -3.59 10.22
N ASN A 212 -26.38 -2.33 9.79
CA ASN A 212 -26.27 -1.13 10.64
C ASN A 212 -24.97 -1.14 11.47
N LYS A 213 -23.85 -1.55 10.86
CA LYS A 213 -22.53 -1.68 11.51
C LYS A 213 -21.41 -1.11 10.64
N THR A 214 -20.38 -0.57 11.28
CA THR A 214 -19.11 -0.25 10.61
C THR A 214 -18.24 -1.49 10.48
N LEU A 215 -17.89 -1.85 9.24
CA LEU A 215 -17.07 -3.00 8.89
C LEU A 215 -15.68 -2.57 8.41
N MET A 216 -14.67 -3.43 8.62
CA MET A 216 -13.38 -3.32 7.95
C MET A 216 -13.44 -4.02 6.62
N ILE A 217 -13.03 -3.33 5.57
CA ILE A 217 -13.03 -3.81 4.20
C ILE A 217 -11.59 -3.80 3.66
N LEU A 218 -11.10 -4.98 3.31
CA LEU A 218 -9.84 -5.18 2.61
C LEU A 218 -10.02 -4.75 1.16
N ILE A 219 -9.31 -3.69 0.78
CA ILE A 219 -9.37 -3.11 -0.56
C ILE A 219 -8.10 -3.36 -1.37
N SER A 220 -6.98 -3.70 -0.71
CA SER A 220 -5.76 -4.01 -1.45
C SER A 220 -4.83 -4.99 -0.74
N CYS A 221 -4.17 -5.82 -1.54
CA CYS A 221 -3.12 -6.74 -1.12
C CYS A 221 -1.75 -6.36 -1.69
N PRO A 222 -0.65 -6.65 -0.98
CA PRO A 222 0.69 -6.43 -1.49
C PRO A 222 1.02 -7.37 -2.65
N ALA A 223 2.07 -7.05 -3.40
CA ALA A 223 2.55 -7.86 -4.52
C ALA A 223 2.82 -9.32 -4.09
N GLY A 224 2.43 -10.26 -4.96
CA GLY A 224 2.58 -11.69 -4.69
C GLY A 224 1.42 -12.33 -3.91
N PHE A 225 0.44 -11.54 -3.50
CA PHE A 225 -0.78 -12.00 -2.85
C PHE A 225 -2.00 -11.65 -3.70
N GLN A 226 -3.03 -12.49 -3.64
CA GLN A 226 -4.33 -12.28 -4.26
C GLN A 226 -5.35 -11.80 -3.21
N LEU A 227 -6.12 -10.78 -3.57
CA LEU A 227 -7.26 -10.32 -2.79
C LEU A 227 -8.39 -11.34 -2.82
N MET A 228 -8.75 -11.85 -1.63
CA MET A 228 -9.87 -12.77 -1.42
C MET A 228 -10.91 -12.05 -0.58
N ASN A 229 -11.90 -11.38 -1.18
CA ASN A 229 -12.89 -10.58 -0.45
C ASN A 229 -14.35 -10.79 -0.90
N THR A 230 -14.59 -11.59 -1.93
CA THR A 230 -15.93 -11.90 -2.47
C THR A 230 -16.34 -13.33 -2.13
N THR A 231 -17.63 -13.54 -1.88
CA THR A 231 -18.21 -14.89 -1.83
C THR A 231 -18.39 -15.45 -3.24
N THR A 232 -18.16 -16.75 -3.41
CA THR A 232 -18.22 -17.48 -4.69
C THR A 232 -19.61 -17.61 -5.31
N GLU A 233 -20.64 -16.92 -4.81
CA GLU A 233 -22.04 -17.13 -5.21
C GLU A 233 -22.52 -16.31 -6.42
N ASP A 234 -21.72 -15.43 -7.02
CA ASP A 234 -22.16 -14.64 -8.20
C ASP A 234 -20.99 -14.19 -9.10
N VAL A 235 -20.14 -15.12 -9.59
CA VAL A 235 -19.26 -14.83 -10.73
C VAL A 235 -19.97 -15.27 -12.02
N VAL A 236 -20.87 -14.44 -12.52
CA VAL A 236 -21.38 -14.56 -13.89
C VAL A 236 -20.59 -13.60 -14.76
N ILE A 237 -19.59 -14.11 -15.48
CA ILE A 237 -18.96 -13.39 -16.58
C ILE A 237 -19.95 -13.42 -17.75
N VAL A 238 -20.75 -12.35 -17.91
CA VAL A 238 -21.55 -12.18 -19.13
C VAL A 238 -20.71 -11.41 -20.15
N SER A 239 -20.19 -12.12 -21.15
CA SER A 239 -19.67 -11.54 -22.38
C SER A 239 -20.86 -11.16 -23.28
N SER A 240 -20.97 -9.89 -23.67
CA SER A 240 -21.91 -9.46 -24.71
C SER A 240 -21.15 -8.87 -25.89
N ASN A 241 -21.13 -9.62 -26.99
CA ASN A 241 -20.82 -9.11 -28.32
C ASN A 241 -21.95 -8.18 -28.78
N GLY A 242 -21.64 -6.92 -29.13
CA GLY A 242 -22.52 -6.11 -29.97
C GLY A 242 -22.61 -4.62 -29.60
N SER A 243 -21.82 -3.80 -30.31
CA SER A 243 -22.21 -2.53 -30.93
C SER A 243 -23.34 -1.71 -30.27
N SER A 244 -22.99 -0.78 -29.38
CA SER A 244 -23.38 0.64 -29.43
C SER A 244 -22.93 1.36 -28.15
N LEU A 245 -22.31 2.52 -28.32
CA LEU A 245 -21.81 3.38 -27.26
C LEU A 245 -22.98 3.96 -26.45
N ASN A 246 -23.30 3.32 -25.33
CA ASN A 246 -24.00 3.92 -24.20
C ASN A 246 -23.25 3.54 -22.93
N PHE A 247 -22.45 4.46 -22.40
CA PHE A 247 -21.76 4.28 -21.11
C PHE A 247 -22.79 4.49 -19.99
N SER A 248 -23.60 3.46 -19.75
CA SER A 248 -24.35 3.31 -18.50
C SER A 248 -23.54 2.36 -17.64
N MET A 249 -22.94 2.88 -16.56
CA MET A 249 -22.47 2.03 -15.47
C MET A 249 -23.71 1.47 -14.76
N THR A 250 -24.38 0.50 -15.38
CA THR A 250 -25.31 -0.37 -14.67
C THR A 250 -24.48 -1.13 -13.66
N ALA A 251 -24.71 -0.83 -12.38
CA ALA A 251 -24.11 -1.47 -11.23
C ALA A 251 -23.92 -2.97 -11.52
N SER A 252 -22.68 -3.36 -11.79
CA SER A 252 -22.26 -4.74 -11.68
C SER A 252 -22.73 -5.17 -10.30
N LYS A 253 -23.69 -6.10 -10.28
CA LYS A 253 -24.20 -6.76 -9.08
C LYS A 253 -22.99 -7.00 -8.17
N LEU A 254 -22.85 -6.21 -7.10
CA LEU A 254 -21.73 -6.36 -6.18
C LEU A 254 -21.80 -7.82 -5.75
N SER A 255 -20.81 -8.60 -6.15
CA SER A 255 -20.59 -9.93 -5.58
C SER A 255 -20.64 -9.73 -4.07
N LYS A 256 -21.52 -10.49 -3.39
CA LYS A 256 -21.72 -10.33 -1.96
C LYS A 256 -20.36 -10.38 -1.28
N PHE A 257 -19.99 -9.25 -0.69
CA PHE A 257 -18.73 -9.08 -0.03
C PHE A 257 -18.71 -10.01 1.18
N SER A 258 -17.70 -10.87 1.27
CA SER A 258 -17.60 -11.79 2.39
C SER A 258 -16.85 -11.09 3.51
N HIS A 259 -17.57 -10.49 4.45
CA HIS A 259 -16.93 -9.80 5.57
C HIS A 259 -15.97 -10.71 6.35
N GLU A 260 -16.31 -11.99 6.52
CA GLU A 260 -15.54 -12.95 7.31
C GLU A 260 -14.33 -13.52 6.55
N ASN A 261 -14.45 -13.74 5.23
CA ASN A 261 -13.43 -14.43 4.45
C ASN A 261 -12.37 -13.51 3.83
N GLN A 262 -12.41 -12.21 4.17
CA GLN A 262 -11.47 -11.23 3.64
C GLN A 262 -10.03 -11.57 4.04
N GLN A 263 -9.18 -11.83 3.06
CA GLN A 263 -7.76 -12.03 3.29
C GLN A 263 -6.93 -11.79 2.03
N CYS A 264 -5.64 -11.60 2.22
CA CYS A 264 -4.65 -11.70 1.15
C CYS A 264 -4.08 -13.12 1.15
N SER A 265 -4.33 -13.88 0.08
CA SER A 265 -3.77 -15.23 -0.06
C SER A 265 -2.48 -15.18 -0.86
N ALA A 266 -1.41 -15.80 -0.37
CA ALA A 266 -0.17 -15.89 -1.12
C ALA A 266 -0.40 -16.68 -2.42
N CYS A 267 0.20 -16.23 -3.52
CA CYS A 267 0.20 -16.99 -4.75
C CYS A 267 1.03 -18.29 -4.58
N PRO A 268 0.53 -19.45 -5.04
CA PRO A 268 1.26 -20.71 -4.99
C PRO A 268 2.63 -20.65 -5.69
N ASP A 269 3.51 -21.60 -5.36
CA ASP A 269 4.78 -21.74 -6.07
C ASP A 269 4.58 -21.89 -7.58
N LYS A 270 5.48 -21.29 -8.37
CA LYS A 270 5.42 -21.26 -9.84
C LYS A 270 4.16 -20.59 -10.39
N THR A 271 3.57 -19.67 -9.63
CA THR A 271 2.52 -18.78 -10.11
C THR A 271 2.93 -17.32 -9.97
N TYR A 272 2.26 -16.44 -10.70
CA TYR A 272 2.46 -14.99 -10.63
C TYR A 272 1.11 -14.27 -10.59
N ILE A 273 1.13 -13.01 -10.17
CA ILE A 273 -0.01 -12.10 -10.24
C ILE A 273 0.45 -10.75 -10.78
N ILE A 274 -0.36 -10.12 -11.63
CA ILE A 274 -0.06 -8.81 -12.21
C ILE A 274 -0.59 -7.72 -11.26
N ASP A 275 -1.87 -7.77 -10.94
CA ASP A 275 -2.50 -6.88 -9.97
C ASP A 275 -3.22 -7.68 -8.88
N PRO A 276 -2.72 -7.65 -7.65
CA PRO A 276 -3.32 -8.28 -6.48
C PRO A 276 -4.81 -8.03 -6.26
N ASN A 277 -5.32 -6.88 -6.73
CA ASN A 277 -6.66 -6.40 -6.40
C ASN A 277 -7.71 -6.78 -7.45
N ARG A 278 -7.25 -7.13 -8.66
CA ARG A 278 -8.10 -7.41 -9.83
C ARG A 278 -7.89 -8.82 -10.36
N ASP A 279 -6.65 -9.29 -10.37
CA ASP A 279 -6.28 -10.52 -11.07
C ASP A 279 -6.21 -11.71 -10.11
N VAL A 280 -6.26 -12.91 -10.68
CA VAL A 280 -6.08 -14.18 -9.97
C VAL A 280 -4.64 -14.66 -10.18
N CYS A 281 -4.08 -15.43 -9.24
CA CYS A 281 -2.77 -16.04 -9.45
C CYS A 281 -2.79 -16.96 -10.69
N GLN A 282 -1.80 -16.81 -11.57
CA GLN A 282 -1.71 -17.49 -12.86
C GLN A 282 -0.46 -18.36 -12.94
N SER A 283 -0.54 -19.46 -13.69
CA SER A 283 0.61 -20.34 -13.96
C SER A 283 1.76 -19.58 -14.63
N CYS A 284 2.98 -19.77 -14.14
CA CYS A 284 4.17 -19.11 -14.70
C CYS A 284 4.38 -19.50 -16.18
N PRO A 285 4.62 -18.53 -17.08
CA PRO A 285 4.87 -18.84 -18.49
C PRO A 285 6.24 -19.46 -18.71
N LYS A 286 6.36 -20.28 -19.76
CA LYS A 286 7.64 -20.85 -20.21
C LYS A 286 8.60 -19.70 -20.56
N GLY A 287 9.81 -19.72 -20.01
CA GLY A 287 10.75 -18.60 -20.19
C GLY A 287 10.61 -17.46 -19.18
N ALA A 288 9.85 -17.64 -18.11
CA ALA A 288 9.91 -16.78 -16.92
C ALA A 288 10.24 -17.58 -15.66
N LEU A 289 10.70 -16.87 -14.64
CA LEU A 289 10.83 -17.35 -13.28
C LEU A 289 9.78 -16.63 -12.43
N CYS A 290 8.94 -17.40 -11.76
CA CYS A 290 7.92 -16.87 -10.87
C CYS A 290 8.18 -17.34 -9.44
N LEU A 291 8.55 -16.41 -8.56
CA LEU A 291 8.85 -16.66 -7.16
C LEU A 291 7.94 -15.80 -6.30
N SER A 292 7.19 -16.43 -5.39
CA SER A 292 6.29 -15.74 -4.46
C SER A 292 5.33 -14.77 -5.18
N GLY A 293 4.73 -15.23 -6.28
CA GLY A 293 3.80 -14.44 -7.08
C GLY A 293 4.42 -13.32 -7.92
N LYS A 294 5.75 -13.13 -7.88
CA LYS A 294 6.46 -12.13 -8.68
C LYS A 294 6.97 -12.72 -9.99
N PHE A 295 6.67 -12.04 -11.09
CA PHE A 295 7.16 -12.38 -12.43
C PHE A 295 8.59 -11.87 -12.68
N SER A 296 9.43 -12.64 -13.36
CA SER A 296 10.75 -12.23 -13.83
C SER A 296 11.11 -12.92 -15.15
N PRO A 297 11.44 -12.18 -16.23
CA PRO A 297 11.72 -12.78 -17.53
C PRO A 297 13.08 -13.50 -17.54
N LEU A 298 13.15 -14.66 -18.22
CA LEU A 298 14.41 -15.37 -18.45
C LEU A 298 15.02 -14.98 -19.80
N ASN A 299 16.34 -15.10 -19.90
CA ASN A 299 17.11 -15.01 -21.14
C ASN A 299 17.13 -13.63 -21.84
N GLY A 300 16.70 -12.55 -21.19
CA GLY A 300 16.70 -11.20 -21.80
C GLY A 300 15.66 -11.03 -22.91
N SER A 301 14.59 -11.81 -22.85
CA SER A 301 13.38 -11.60 -23.64
C SER A 301 12.60 -10.37 -23.16
N SER A 302 11.90 -9.72 -24.08
CA SER A 302 11.02 -8.57 -23.81
C SER A 302 9.58 -9.07 -23.67
N TRP A 303 8.88 -8.58 -22.65
CA TRP A 303 7.53 -9.00 -22.30
C TRP A 303 6.61 -7.80 -22.16
N ASP A 304 5.33 -8.01 -22.45
CA ASP A 304 4.29 -7.02 -22.24
C ASP A 304 3.02 -7.70 -21.71
N ILE A 305 2.15 -6.89 -21.13
CA ILE A 305 0.87 -7.35 -20.58
C ILE A 305 -0.16 -7.32 -21.70
N GLU A 306 -0.77 -8.47 -21.96
CA GLU A 306 -1.89 -8.60 -22.87
C GLU A 306 -3.17 -8.90 -22.10
N GLU A 307 -4.25 -8.22 -22.44
CA GLU A 307 -5.57 -8.44 -21.87
C GLU A 307 -6.42 -9.28 -22.83
N ASP A 308 -6.87 -10.46 -22.40
CA ASP A 308 -7.72 -11.34 -23.20
C ASP A 308 -9.08 -10.68 -23.41
N ALA A 309 -9.42 -10.42 -24.68
CA ALA A 309 -10.62 -9.69 -25.05
C ALA A 309 -11.94 -10.39 -24.62
N ARG A 310 -11.90 -11.69 -24.28
CA ARG A 310 -13.09 -12.47 -23.91
C ARG A 310 -13.45 -12.33 -22.45
N ASP A 311 -12.46 -12.38 -21.57
CA ASP A 311 -12.65 -12.45 -20.12
C ASP A 311 -11.98 -11.30 -19.34
N GLY A 312 -11.22 -10.43 -20.02
CA GLY A 312 -10.49 -9.31 -19.42
C GLY A 312 -9.30 -9.75 -18.57
N THR A 313 -8.86 -11.01 -18.68
CA THR A 313 -7.70 -11.54 -17.94
C THR A 313 -6.43 -10.97 -18.52
N ARG A 314 -5.60 -10.37 -17.67
CA ARG A 314 -4.27 -9.88 -18.06
C ARG A 314 -3.23 -10.96 -17.88
N ARG A 315 -2.35 -11.15 -18.88
CA ARG A 315 -1.29 -12.16 -18.88
C ARG A 315 0.02 -11.56 -19.40
N TRP A 316 1.16 -11.98 -18.84
CA TRP A 316 2.46 -11.67 -19.43
C TRP A 316 2.66 -12.49 -20.71
N ARG A 317 3.02 -11.82 -21.80
CA ARG A 317 3.29 -12.43 -23.12
C ARG A 317 4.65 -11.97 -23.64
N ILE A 318 5.34 -12.85 -24.38
CA ILE A 318 6.61 -12.48 -25.00
C ILE A 318 6.31 -11.56 -26.20
N VAL A 319 6.98 -10.43 -26.27
CA VAL A 319 6.94 -9.52 -27.43
C VAL A 319 8.11 -9.79 -28.36
N GLU A 320 9.28 -10.02 -27.79
CA GLU A 320 10.51 -10.19 -28.54
C GLU A 320 11.49 -11.13 -27.82
N CYS A 321 12.02 -12.10 -28.57
CA CYS A 321 13.11 -12.96 -28.14
C CYS A 321 14.48 -12.35 -28.47
N PRO A 322 15.49 -12.58 -27.62
CA PRO A 322 16.84 -12.10 -27.84
C PRO A 322 17.48 -12.71 -29.09
N GLN A 323 18.58 -12.12 -29.55
CA GLN A 323 19.35 -12.67 -30.67
C GLN A 323 19.77 -14.11 -30.41
N GLY A 324 19.64 -14.96 -31.42
CA GLY A 324 19.98 -16.38 -31.32
C GLY A 324 18.85 -17.26 -30.81
N TYR A 325 17.67 -16.68 -30.56
CA TYR A 325 16.50 -17.41 -30.11
C TYR A 325 15.34 -17.22 -31.08
N LEU A 326 14.63 -18.31 -31.35
CA LEU A 326 13.37 -18.31 -32.09
C LEU A 326 12.21 -18.07 -31.13
N TYR A 327 11.28 -17.26 -31.61
CA TYR A 327 10.05 -16.97 -30.92
C TYR A 327 8.99 -18.02 -31.26
N TYR A 328 8.44 -18.65 -30.23
CA TYR A 328 7.31 -19.58 -30.31
C TYR A 328 6.16 -19.04 -29.47
N ARG A 329 4.99 -18.90 -30.07
CA ARG A 329 3.76 -18.45 -29.40
C ARG A 329 2.68 -19.48 -29.60
N ASP A 330 1.96 -19.75 -28.53
CA ASP A 330 0.70 -20.45 -28.58
C ASP A 330 -0.41 -19.42 -28.36
N GLU A 331 -1.25 -19.22 -29.37
CA GLU A 331 -2.33 -18.23 -29.29
C GLU A 331 -3.34 -18.57 -28.19
N GLU A 332 -3.58 -19.86 -27.97
CA GLU A 332 -4.55 -20.33 -26.99
C GLU A 332 -3.98 -20.28 -25.57
N PHE A 333 -2.65 -20.50 -25.43
CA PHE A 333 -2.01 -20.68 -24.14
C PHE A 333 -0.83 -19.72 -23.89
N ALA A 334 -1.09 -18.60 -23.21
CA ALA A 334 -0.08 -17.61 -22.79
C ALA A 334 1.11 -18.18 -22.02
N ASN A 335 0.87 -19.23 -21.24
CA ASN A 335 1.91 -19.90 -20.49
C ASN A 335 2.85 -20.75 -21.37
N GLN A 336 2.58 -20.91 -22.66
CA GLN A 336 3.39 -21.67 -23.59
C GLN A 336 4.32 -20.82 -24.46
N ASP A 337 4.17 -19.48 -24.44
CA ASP A 337 5.11 -18.58 -25.10
C ASP A 337 6.54 -18.93 -24.70
N ASN A 338 7.46 -19.02 -25.66
CA ASN A 338 8.83 -19.45 -25.38
C ASN A 338 9.85 -18.84 -26.37
N CYS A 339 11.07 -18.66 -25.88
CA CYS A 339 12.22 -18.33 -26.70
C CYS A 339 13.16 -19.55 -26.74
N GLU A 340 13.28 -20.21 -27.90
CA GLU A 340 14.12 -21.40 -28.05
C GLU A 340 15.45 -21.06 -28.71
N PRO A 341 16.60 -21.49 -28.14
CA PRO A 341 17.90 -21.19 -28.73
C PRO A 341 18.11 -21.94 -30.04
N CYS A 342 18.72 -21.28 -31.03
CA CYS A 342 19.20 -21.96 -32.23
C CYS A 342 20.22 -23.06 -31.87
N GLU A 343 20.02 -24.25 -32.43
CA GLU A 343 20.86 -25.42 -32.18
C GLU A 343 22.26 -25.31 -32.82
N LYS A 344 23.16 -26.18 -32.38
CA LYS A 344 24.51 -26.30 -32.96
C LYS A 344 24.43 -26.55 -34.47
N GLY A 345 25.27 -25.84 -35.22
CA GLY A 345 25.23 -25.85 -36.69
C GLY A 345 24.27 -24.82 -37.29
N THR A 346 23.52 -24.09 -36.46
CA THR A 346 22.68 -22.97 -36.88
C THR A 346 22.96 -21.71 -36.07
N TYR A 347 22.48 -20.55 -36.53
CA TYR A 347 22.60 -19.29 -35.83
C TYR A 347 21.48 -18.31 -36.18
N LEU A 348 21.29 -17.29 -35.35
CA LEU A 348 20.42 -16.16 -35.64
C LEU A 348 20.97 -14.85 -35.06
N LEU A 349 21.20 -13.85 -35.90
CA LEU A 349 21.83 -12.57 -35.50
C LEU A 349 20.82 -11.48 -35.17
N GLN A 350 19.56 -11.66 -35.54
CA GLN A 350 18.46 -10.75 -35.25
C GLN A 350 17.64 -11.24 -34.07
N GLN A 351 16.94 -10.31 -33.43
CA GLN A 351 15.86 -10.63 -32.52
C GLN A 351 14.66 -11.13 -33.31
N THR A 352 13.81 -11.92 -32.65
CA THR A 352 12.57 -12.43 -33.25
C THR A 352 11.39 -11.93 -32.45
N SER A 353 10.34 -11.54 -33.16
CA SER A 353 9.06 -11.13 -32.57
C SER A 353 7.93 -11.93 -33.23
N TYR A 354 6.71 -11.80 -32.69
CA TYR A 354 5.53 -12.49 -33.21
C TYR A 354 5.33 -12.37 -34.74
N ASN A 355 5.58 -11.18 -35.30
CA ASN A 355 5.41 -10.93 -36.73
C ASN A 355 6.66 -11.27 -37.58
N SER A 356 7.73 -11.73 -36.95
CA SER A 356 8.97 -12.04 -37.64
C SER A 356 8.96 -13.47 -38.19
N ARG A 357 9.20 -13.61 -39.50
CA ARG A 357 9.31 -14.93 -40.16
C ARG A 357 10.75 -15.44 -40.19
N PHE A 358 11.51 -15.19 -39.14
CA PHE A 358 12.90 -15.61 -39.07
C PHE A 358 12.99 -17.06 -38.61
N SER A 359 13.90 -17.81 -39.21
CA SER A 359 14.28 -19.15 -38.80
C SER A 359 15.79 -19.19 -38.57
N CYS A 360 16.26 -20.15 -37.77
CA CYS A 360 17.69 -20.33 -37.56
C CYS A 360 18.37 -20.64 -38.91
N LEU A 361 19.41 -19.87 -39.22
CA LEU A 361 20.14 -19.98 -40.47
C LEU A 361 21.19 -21.09 -40.36
N PRO A 362 21.40 -21.91 -41.41
CA PRO A 362 22.46 -22.91 -41.41
C PRO A 362 23.83 -22.23 -41.35
N CYS A 363 24.78 -22.88 -40.68
CA CYS A 363 26.12 -22.32 -40.55
C CYS A 363 26.78 -22.11 -41.92
N PRO A 364 27.32 -20.91 -42.22
CA PRO A 364 27.98 -20.65 -43.49
C PRO A 364 29.24 -21.50 -43.67
N VAL A 365 29.58 -21.79 -44.92
CA VAL A 365 30.83 -22.49 -45.26
C VAL A 365 32.02 -21.70 -44.74
N GLY A 366 32.98 -22.39 -44.12
CA GLY A 366 34.11 -21.74 -43.44
C GLY A 366 33.79 -21.22 -42.03
N GLY A 367 32.55 -21.39 -41.54
CA GLY A 367 32.13 -21.02 -40.20
C GLY A 367 32.03 -22.19 -39.23
N ILE A 368 32.03 -21.87 -37.93
CA ILE A 368 31.68 -22.73 -36.81
C ILE A 368 30.55 -22.03 -36.06
N CYS A 369 29.41 -22.70 -35.91
CA CYS A 369 28.24 -22.16 -35.23
C CYS A 369 27.90 -23.05 -34.03
N PRO A 370 28.30 -22.66 -32.82
CA PRO A 370 27.94 -23.38 -31.60
C PRO A 370 26.44 -23.39 -31.31
N GLY A 371 25.68 -22.48 -31.94
CA GLY A 371 24.26 -22.22 -31.70
C GLY A 371 24.03 -20.76 -31.34
N LYS A 372 22.78 -20.41 -31.00
CA LYS A 372 22.36 -19.06 -30.61
C LYS A 372 22.74 -17.99 -31.66
N ASN A 373 23.37 -16.90 -31.25
CA ASN A 373 23.80 -15.78 -32.10
C ASN A 373 25.32 -15.79 -32.37
N ILE A 374 25.95 -16.95 -32.23
CA ILE A 374 27.41 -17.10 -32.28
C ILE A 374 27.81 -17.72 -33.62
N VAL A 375 28.65 -17.00 -34.36
CA VAL A 375 29.31 -17.48 -35.56
C VAL A 375 30.79 -17.17 -35.42
N LEU A 376 31.64 -18.19 -35.61
CA LEU A 376 33.09 -18.08 -35.58
C LEU A 376 33.65 -18.49 -36.95
N SER A 377 34.77 -17.91 -37.37
CA SER A 377 35.46 -18.31 -38.60
C SER A 377 36.43 -19.47 -38.33
N LYS A 378 36.51 -20.44 -39.25
CA LYS A 378 37.54 -21.49 -39.25
C LYS A 378 38.91 -20.92 -39.65
N GLU A 379 39.97 -21.70 -39.46
CA GLU A 379 41.29 -21.37 -39.98
C GLU A 379 41.24 -21.12 -41.50
N ASN A 380 41.97 -20.12 -41.98
CA ASN A 380 41.95 -19.62 -43.36
C ASN A 380 40.62 -18.96 -43.79
N TYR A 381 39.74 -18.60 -42.85
CA TYR A 381 38.54 -17.82 -43.11
C TYR A 381 38.47 -16.57 -42.20
N TRP A 382 37.70 -15.57 -42.64
CA TRP A 382 37.47 -14.31 -41.94
C TRP A 382 35.98 -13.98 -41.91
N LEU A 383 35.44 -13.68 -40.74
CA LEU A 383 34.04 -13.27 -40.54
C LEU A 383 33.94 -11.74 -40.61
N ARG A 384 33.02 -11.21 -41.43
CA ARG A 384 32.76 -9.76 -41.50
C ARG A 384 32.29 -9.21 -40.16
N ASP A 385 32.71 -7.99 -39.82
CA ASP A 385 32.29 -7.32 -38.59
C ASP A 385 30.75 -7.10 -38.57
N LYS A 386 30.15 -7.36 -37.41
CA LYS A 386 28.71 -7.17 -37.14
C LYS A 386 28.26 -5.72 -37.39
N ARG A 387 29.11 -4.71 -37.19
CA ARG A 387 28.77 -3.30 -37.47
C ARG A 387 28.53 -3.04 -38.95
N GLN A 388 29.31 -3.68 -39.81
CA GLN A 388 29.16 -3.58 -41.26
C GLN A 388 27.94 -4.39 -41.76
N GLN A 389 27.62 -5.51 -41.11
CA GLN A 389 26.44 -6.32 -41.44
C GLN A 389 25.13 -5.57 -41.17
N ARG A 390 25.02 -4.82 -40.06
CA ARG A 390 23.82 -4.03 -39.75
C ARG A 390 23.56 -2.90 -40.74
N ALA A 391 24.60 -2.26 -41.28
CA ALA A 391 24.47 -1.21 -42.28
C ALA A 391 23.93 -1.72 -43.64
N ILE A 392 24.00 -3.04 -43.88
CA ILE A 392 23.57 -3.66 -45.15
C ILE A 392 22.14 -4.21 -45.05
N SER A 393 21.61 -4.45 -43.84
CA SER A 393 20.32 -5.15 -43.64
C SER A 393 19.09 -4.24 -43.53
N GLU A 394 19.09 -3.05 -44.14
CA GLU A 394 17.91 -2.16 -44.14
C GLU A 394 16.71 -2.77 -44.89
N ASN A 395 16.95 -3.78 -45.72
CA ASN A 395 15.90 -4.59 -46.34
C ASN A 395 15.61 -5.81 -45.45
N ARG A 396 14.33 -6.05 -45.13
CA ARG A 396 13.66 -7.05 -44.25
C ARG A 396 14.08 -8.54 -44.35
N SER A 397 15.27 -8.84 -44.85
CA SER A 397 15.87 -10.16 -44.94
C SER A 397 16.60 -10.49 -43.64
N ALA A 398 16.65 -11.78 -43.28
CA ALA A 398 17.41 -12.24 -42.13
C ALA A 398 18.88 -11.80 -42.24
N LEU A 399 19.44 -11.21 -41.18
CA LEU A 399 20.86 -10.83 -41.11
C LEU A 399 21.72 -12.09 -41.24
N ARG A 400 22.48 -12.19 -42.33
CA ARG A 400 23.37 -13.32 -42.61
C ARG A 400 24.81 -12.99 -42.21
N ALA A 401 25.47 -13.96 -41.60
CA ALA A 401 26.91 -13.92 -41.40
C ALA A 401 27.64 -14.12 -42.73
N GLU A 402 28.53 -13.20 -43.06
CA GLU A 402 29.36 -13.27 -44.26
C GLU A 402 30.79 -13.67 -43.89
N ILE A 403 31.26 -14.78 -44.48
CA ILE A 403 32.59 -15.34 -44.24
C ILE A 403 33.37 -15.35 -45.56
N PHE A 404 34.61 -14.88 -45.51
CA PHE A 404 35.55 -14.80 -46.63
C PHE A 404 36.67 -15.81 -46.46
N ARG A 405 37.13 -16.42 -47.56
CA ARG A 405 38.33 -17.26 -47.55
C ARG A 405 39.56 -16.37 -47.64
N CYS A 406 40.48 -16.52 -46.69
CA CYS A 406 41.78 -15.86 -46.71
C CYS A 406 42.77 -16.64 -47.58
N SER A 407 43.86 -15.96 -47.96
CA SER A 407 45.05 -16.66 -48.46
C SER A 407 45.55 -17.66 -47.40
N PRO A 408 46.09 -18.83 -47.82
CA PRO A 408 46.57 -19.84 -46.88
C PRO A 408 47.60 -19.25 -45.91
N LYS A 409 47.49 -19.61 -44.63
CA LYS A 409 48.33 -19.12 -43.52
C LYS A 409 48.20 -17.62 -43.20
N THR A 410 47.22 -16.90 -43.75
CA THR A 410 47.00 -15.48 -43.40
C THR A 410 46.11 -15.32 -42.16
N CYS A 411 45.07 -16.15 -42.03
CA CYS A 411 44.06 -16.06 -40.96
C CYS A 411 44.05 -17.34 -40.12
N GLN A 412 44.08 -17.20 -38.79
CA GLN A 412 43.99 -18.31 -37.82
C GLN A 412 42.55 -18.78 -37.56
N GLY A 413 41.56 -18.04 -38.06
CA GLY A 413 40.16 -18.21 -37.66
C GLY A 413 39.82 -17.32 -36.47
N GLU A 414 38.54 -17.29 -36.09
CA GLU A 414 37.98 -16.37 -35.07
C GLU A 414 38.36 -14.90 -35.27
N ASN A 415 38.59 -14.49 -36.52
CA ASN A 415 39.08 -13.16 -36.91
C ASN A 415 40.46 -12.80 -36.31
N LYS A 416 41.34 -13.79 -36.17
CA LYS A 416 42.74 -13.61 -35.80
C LYS A 416 43.66 -13.79 -37.01
N CYS A 417 44.73 -13.02 -37.10
CA CYS A 417 45.76 -13.11 -38.15
C CYS A 417 46.96 -13.94 -37.69
N ASN A 418 47.63 -14.62 -38.61
CA ASN A 418 48.86 -15.38 -38.32
C ASN A 418 50.11 -14.48 -38.21
N ASN A 419 50.10 -13.34 -38.89
CA ASN A 419 51.20 -12.38 -38.94
C ASN A 419 50.65 -10.97 -38.68
N ASN A 420 50.85 -10.51 -37.44
CA ASN A 420 50.65 -9.17 -36.84
C ASN A 420 49.77 -9.22 -35.60
#